data_AF-A0A2J6H200-F1
#
_entry.id   AF-A0A2J6H200-F1
#
_cell.length_a   1.000
_cell.length_b   1.000
_cell.length_c   1.000
_cell.angle_alpha   90.00
_cell.angle_beta   90.00
_cell.angle_gamma   90.00
#
_symmetry.space_group_name_H-M   'P 1'
#
loop_
_entity.id
_entity.type
_entity.pdbx_description
1 polymer ?
#
loop_
_entity_poly.entity_id
_entity_poly.type
_entity_poly.pdbx_seq_one_letter_code
_entity_poly.pdbx_strand_id
1 'polypeptide(L)'
;MTELKQVIEKYSGNFEHFEYYYLLIDKVEKNLSTNPDIAIECCKALIEGICTTILLSLDKSLTQEHILKNYNLPQIFKAYKQKLADYDETFELDFVNGFNHSVKLIGEIRTKRGDIAHGKQAPKEFSSSTEFAKFVVNLSSSLLVYSLEHFFNIEFLEELKYSENEDFNNFLDENNELPGKVQYSLALFEQYPEDYKLQLMQYLSDKEDNKDLDEEVTVEEPQEEVTVEEPQEEVTVEEPQETVLTDENIIDEKYLTLLQKENSENNLQKLCINEKLHINKVLKLIDTYLFDGREPLSSDIVKLLKEKPKLLERADKINHIKNKIFEFIHENINEN
;
A
#
# COMPACT_ATOMS: atom_id res chain seq x y z
N MET A 1 16.95 12.61 13.17
CA MET A 1 17.94 11.73 12.52
C MET A 1 18.48 10.69 13.49
N THR A 2 18.92 11.08 14.68
CA THR A 2 19.31 10.12 15.75
C THR A 2 18.21 9.09 16.04
N GLU A 3 16.98 9.53 16.25
CA GLU A 3 15.84 8.64 16.49
C GLU A 3 15.56 7.70 15.31
N LEU A 4 15.64 8.20 14.08
CA LEU A 4 15.52 7.37 12.87
C LEU A 4 16.60 6.28 12.83
N LYS A 5 17.84 6.61 13.20
CA LYS A 5 18.94 5.65 13.28
C LYS A 5 18.68 4.59 14.35
N GLN A 6 18.18 5.00 15.52
CA GLN A 6 17.84 4.11 16.63
C GLN A 6 16.72 3.14 16.26
N VAL A 7 15.68 3.60 15.55
CA VAL A 7 14.60 2.73 15.08
C VAL A 7 15.14 1.70 14.08
N ILE A 8 15.96 2.11 13.11
CA ILE A 8 16.56 1.15 12.15
C ILE A 8 17.44 0.13 12.90
N GLU A 9 18.26 0.57 13.85
CA GLU A 9 19.15 -0.29 14.63
C GLU A 9 18.37 -1.28 15.51
N LYS A 10 17.26 -0.84 16.12
CA LYS A 10 16.38 -1.68 16.94
C LYS A 10 15.84 -2.90 16.17
N TYR A 11 15.58 -2.77 14.87
CA TYR A 11 14.96 -3.81 14.04
C TYR A 11 15.91 -4.41 12.99
N SER A 12 17.23 -4.16 13.08
CA SER A 12 18.20 -4.59 12.08
C SER A 12 18.26 -6.10 11.88
N GLY A 13 17.97 -6.90 12.92
CA GLY A 13 17.96 -8.36 12.83
C GLY A 13 16.98 -8.92 11.78
N ASN A 14 15.81 -8.29 11.63
CA ASN A 14 14.78 -8.71 10.66
C ASN A 14 14.78 -7.83 9.40
N PHE A 15 15.35 -6.62 9.47
CA PHE A 15 15.25 -5.61 8.42
C PHE A 15 16.60 -4.95 8.09
N GLU A 16 17.68 -5.74 8.01
CA GLU A 16 19.07 -5.29 7.79
C GLU A 16 19.22 -4.36 6.57
N HIS A 17 18.42 -4.56 5.52
CA HIS A 17 18.48 -3.74 4.31
C HIS A 17 18.17 -2.25 4.54
N PHE A 18 17.52 -1.87 5.65
CA PHE A 18 17.34 -0.45 6.02
C PHE A 18 18.64 0.21 6.51
N GLU A 19 19.66 -0.54 6.90
CA GLU A 19 20.98 0.00 7.26
C GLU A 19 21.65 0.72 6.09
N TYR A 20 21.24 0.41 4.85
CA TYR A 20 21.63 1.15 3.65
C TYR A 20 21.44 2.67 3.80
N TYR A 21 20.42 3.09 4.58
CA TYR A 21 20.09 4.49 4.79
C TYR A 21 21.00 5.22 5.78
N TYR A 22 21.86 4.51 6.55
CA TYR A 22 22.82 5.15 7.46
C TYR A 22 23.76 6.13 6.74
N LEU A 23 24.15 5.82 5.50
CA LEU A 23 24.97 6.72 4.69
C LEU A 23 24.29 8.08 4.47
N LEU A 24 22.98 8.09 4.19
CA LEU A 24 22.21 9.32 3.98
C LEU A 24 21.98 10.06 5.30
N ILE A 25 21.68 9.33 6.39
CA ILE A 25 21.51 9.89 7.73
C ILE A 25 22.79 10.62 8.16
N ASP A 26 23.95 9.97 8.05
CA ASP A 26 25.25 10.56 8.40
C ASP A 26 25.56 11.79 7.53
N LYS A 27 25.14 11.79 6.26
CA LYS A 27 25.29 12.95 5.37
C LYS A 27 24.40 14.12 5.81
N VAL A 28 23.18 13.87 6.27
CA VAL A 28 22.32 14.92 6.83
C VAL A 28 23.01 15.57 8.02
N GLU A 29 23.46 14.77 8.98
CA GLU A 29 24.06 15.27 10.23
C GLU A 29 25.34 16.08 9.97
N LYS A 30 26.21 15.60 9.07
CA LYS A 30 27.47 16.30 8.71
C LYS A 30 27.24 17.64 8.00
N ASN A 31 26.14 17.77 7.24
CA ASN A 31 25.89 18.94 6.40
C ASN A 31 24.90 19.93 7.00
N LEU A 32 24.17 19.57 8.04
CA LEU A 32 23.06 20.38 8.57
C LEU A 32 23.45 21.84 8.87
N SER A 33 24.64 22.07 9.43
CA SER A 33 25.11 23.41 9.81
C SER A 33 25.99 24.09 8.75
N THR A 34 26.54 23.32 7.81
CA THR A 34 27.57 23.78 6.86
C THR A 34 27.04 23.90 5.43
N ASN A 35 26.24 22.92 5.00
CA ASN A 35 25.60 22.87 3.69
C ASN A 35 24.11 22.50 3.86
N PRO A 36 23.25 23.44 4.33
CA PRO A 36 21.85 23.18 4.66
C PRO A 36 21.04 22.56 3.51
N ASP A 37 21.31 22.99 2.26
CA ASP A 37 20.64 22.44 1.08
C ASP A 37 21.01 20.97 0.84
N ILE A 38 22.27 20.55 1.06
CA ILE A 38 22.67 19.14 0.98
C ILE A 38 21.92 18.29 2.02
N ALA A 39 21.70 18.82 3.23
CA ALA A 39 20.91 18.13 4.24
C ALA A 39 19.45 17.94 3.77
N ILE A 40 18.84 18.95 3.14
CA ILE A 40 17.50 18.86 2.56
C ILE A 40 17.46 17.86 1.39
N GLU A 41 18.49 17.83 0.53
CA GLU A 41 18.60 16.85 -0.54
C GLU A 41 18.60 15.41 0.00
N CYS A 42 19.39 15.17 1.04
CA CYS A 42 19.44 13.86 1.70
C CYS A 42 18.10 13.51 2.37
N CYS A 43 17.36 14.48 2.92
CA CYS A 43 16.00 14.25 3.44
C CYS A 43 15.05 13.79 2.34
N LYS A 44 15.08 14.42 1.17
CA LYS A 44 14.29 13.98 0.01
C LYS A 44 14.62 12.53 -0.37
N ALA A 45 15.91 12.21 -0.44
CA ALA A 45 16.38 10.87 -0.80
C ALA A 45 15.99 9.83 0.26
N LEU A 46 16.04 10.19 1.55
CA LEU A 46 15.57 9.33 2.64
C LEU A 46 14.07 9.06 2.55
N ILE A 47 13.25 10.10 2.34
CA ILE A 47 11.80 9.93 2.20
C ILE A 47 11.50 9.02 1.02
N GLU A 48 12.07 9.32 -0.15
CA GLU A 48 11.86 8.52 -1.36
C GLU A 48 12.30 7.07 -1.18
N GLY A 49 13.51 6.85 -0.65
CA GLY A 49 14.08 5.53 -0.44
C GLY A 49 13.28 4.69 0.54
N ILE A 50 13.09 5.18 1.77
CA ILE A 50 12.39 4.44 2.83
C ILE A 50 10.94 4.16 2.42
N CYS A 51 10.22 5.15 1.88
CA CYS A 51 8.83 4.92 1.43
C CYS A 51 8.78 3.90 0.29
N THR A 52 9.75 3.91 -0.64
CA THR A 52 9.86 2.91 -1.70
C THR A 52 10.14 1.52 -1.14
N THR A 53 11.05 1.39 -0.17
CA THR A 53 11.37 0.11 0.47
C THR A 53 10.16 -0.46 1.20
N ILE A 54 9.44 0.37 1.96
CA ILE A 54 8.19 -0.04 2.63
C ILE A 54 7.17 -0.51 1.58
N LEU A 55 6.94 0.31 0.55
CA LEU A 55 5.96 0.01 -0.50
C LEU A 55 6.26 -1.32 -1.21
N LEU A 56 7.51 -1.57 -1.63
CA LEU A 56 7.92 -2.83 -2.25
C LEU A 56 7.85 -4.02 -1.29
N SER A 57 7.99 -3.78 0.01
CA SER A 57 7.86 -4.83 1.02
C SER A 57 6.40 -5.25 1.19
N LEU A 58 5.46 -4.29 1.16
CA LEU A 58 4.03 -4.53 1.36
C LEU A 58 3.28 -4.91 0.07
N ASP A 59 3.71 -4.44 -1.10
CA ASP A 59 3.04 -4.70 -2.37
C ASP A 59 3.97 -5.49 -3.32
N LYS A 60 3.85 -6.82 -3.26
CA LYS A 60 4.64 -7.75 -4.10
C LYS A 60 4.31 -7.68 -5.59
N SER A 61 3.22 -6.99 -5.98
CA SER A 61 2.89 -6.79 -7.40
C SER A 61 3.76 -5.71 -8.05
N LEU A 62 4.38 -4.85 -7.24
CA LEU A 62 5.25 -3.78 -7.69
C LEU A 62 6.71 -4.24 -7.77
N THR A 63 7.43 -3.73 -8.77
CA THR A 63 8.87 -3.94 -8.92
C THR A 63 9.62 -2.62 -8.80
N GLN A 64 10.90 -2.70 -8.42
CA GLN A 64 11.76 -1.52 -8.36
C GLN A 64 11.82 -0.78 -9.71
N GLU A 65 11.89 -1.52 -10.83
CA GLU A 65 11.89 -0.94 -12.17
C GLU A 65 10.57 -0.20 -12.47
N HIS A 66 9.44 -0.77 -12.04
CA HIS A 66 8.13 -0.14 -12.21
C HIS A 66 8.05 1.18 -11.44
N ILE A 67 8.52 1.23 -10.19
CA ILE A 67 8.53 2.45 -9.39
C ILE A 67 9.42 3.51 -10.03
N LEU A 68 10.66 3.16 -10.39
CA LEU A 68 11.63 4.09 -10.95
C LEU A 68 11.15 4.76 -12.26
N LYS A 69 10.35 4.06 -13.07
CA LYS A 69 9.85 4.59 -14.33
C LYS A 69 8.55 5.39 -14.19
N ASN A 70 7.68 5.00 -13.27
CA ASN A 70 6.29 5.49 -13.26
C ASN A 70 5.96 6.38 -12.06
N TYR A 71 6.81 6.42 -11.05
CA TYR A 71 6.53 7.12 -9.80
C TYR A 71 7.50 8.27 -9.56
N ASN A 72 6.93 9.41 -9.17
CA ASN A 72 7.65 10.52 -8.55
C ASN A 72 7.47 10.49 -7.02
N LEU A 73 8.20 11.34 -6.31
CA LEU A 73 8.15 11.40 -4.84
C LEU A 73 6.72 11.54 -4.27
N PRO A 74 5.87 12.49 -4.73
CA PRO A 74 4.48 12.55 -4.29
C PRO A 74 3.69 11.24 -4.50
N GLN A 75 3.87 10.58 -5.64
CA GLN A 75 3.19 9.31 -5.95
C GLN A 75 3.68 8.17 -5.05
N ILE A 76 4.99 8.07 -4.80
CA ILE A 76 5.57 7.10 -3.85
C ILE A 76 5.00 7.37 -2.46
N PHE A 77 5.01 8.64 -2.04
CA PHE A 77 4.52 9.05 -0.73
C PHE A 77 3.02 8.76 -0.58
N LYS A 78 2.21 8.89 -1.63
CA LYS A 78 0.78 8.50 -1.64
C LYS A 78 0.61 6.98 -1.52
N ALA A 79 1.32 6.21 -2.34
CA ALA A 79 1.15 4.77 -2.41
C ALA A 79 1.60 4.05 -1.14
N TYR A 80 2.77 4.40 -0.58
CA TYR A 80 3.28 3.68 0.61
C TYR A 80 2.36 3.85 1.82
N LYS A 81 1.83 5.05 2.10
CA LYS A 81 0.99 5.27 3.28
C LYS A 81 -0.35 4.59 3.16
N GLN A 82 -0.93 4.54 1.95
CA GLN A 82 -2.16 3.80 1.72
C GLN A 82 -1.91 2.31 1.97
N LYS A 83 -0.82 1.77 1.41
CA LYS A 83 -0.45 0.37 1.63
C LYS A 83 -0.15 0.08 3.10
N LEU A 84 0.51 0.98 3.80
CA LEU A 84 0.80 0.80 5.22
C LEU A 84 -0.49 0.78 6.05
N ALA A 85 -1.43 1.68 5.76
CA ALA A 85 -2.75 1.71 6.40
C ALA A 85 -3.60 0.47 6.09
N ASP A 86 -3.42 -0.15 4.92
CA ASP A 86 -4.09 -1.42 4.58
C ASP A 86 -3.64 -2.57 5.50
N TYR A 87 -2.44 -2.50 6.09
CA TYR A 87 -1.85 -3.54 6.95
C TYR A 87 -1.90 -3.21 8.44
N ASP A 88 -1.96 -1.93 8.81
CA ASP A 88 -1.99 -1.48 10.20
C ASP A 88 -3.09 -0.44 10.41
N GLU A 89 -4.19 -0.88 11.02
CA GLU A 89 -5.35 -0.03 11.32
C GLU A 89 -5.05 1.08 12.33
N THR A 90 -3.97 0.95 13.11
CA THR A 90 -3.55 1.98 14.07
C THR A 90 -2.72 3.09 13.43
N PHE A 91 -2.37 2.95 12.14
CA PHE A 91 -1.71 3.98 11.37
C PHE A 91 -2.66 5.11 11.01
N GLU A 92 -2.37 6.32 11.50
CA GLU A 92 -3.20 7.52 11.34
C GLU A 92 -3.06 8.12 9.92
N LEU A 93 -3.66 7.44 8.94
CA LEU A 93 -3.55 7.77 7.52
C LEU A 93 -3.93 9.22 7.21
N ASP A 94 -5.02 9.72 7.81
CA ASP A 94 -5.52 11.08 7.57
C ASP A 94 -4.56 12.15 8.10
N PHE A 95 -3.91 11.89 9.23
CA PHE A 95 -2.87 12.78 9.75
C PHE A 95 -1.67 12.81 8.79
N VAL A 96 -1.23 11.64 8.33
CA VAL A 96 -0.09 11.54 7.39
C VAL A 96 -0.43 12.14 6.02
N ASN A 97 -1.70 12.07 5.58
CA ASN A 97 -2.18 12.72 4.36
C ASN A 97 -1.95 14.23 4.37
N GLY A 98 -1.98 14.88 5.54
CA GLY A 98 -1.65 16.30 5.70
C GLY A 98 -0.23 16.67 5.23
N PHE A 99 0.70 15.71 5.18
CA PHE A 99 2.10 15.95 4.79
C PHE A 99 2.35 15.85 3.28
N ASN A 100 1.34 15.48 2.47
CA ASN A 100 1.48 15.36 1.01
C ASN A 100 2.07 16.63 0.38
N HIS A 101 1.56 17.80 0.76
CA HIS A 101 2.04 19.07 0.23
C HIS A 101 3.48 19.36 0.70
N SER A 102 3.77 19.11 1.98
CA SER A 102 5.12 19.30 2.55
C SER A 102 6.17 18.46 1.83
N VAL A 103 5.87 17.18 1.55
CA VAL A 103 6.77 16.27 0.81
C VAL A 103 6.99 16.75 -0.62
N LYS A 104 5.94 17.21 -1.31
CA LYS A 104 6.07 17.85 -2.63
C LYS A 104 6.99 19.07 -2.59
N LEU A 105 6.77 19.96 -1.61
CA LEU A 105 7.60 21.17 -1.43
C LEU A 105 9.07 20.84 -1.15
N ILE A 106 9.38 19.80 -0.38
CA ILE A 106 10.76 19.33 -0.16
C ILE A 106 11.43 18.97 -1.50
N GLY A 107 10.71 18.23 -2.37
CA GLY A 107 11.18 17.90 -3.71
C GLY A 107 11.45 19.13 -4.60
N GLU A 108 10.56 20.12 -4.53
CA GLU A 108 10.73 21.38 -5.26
C GLU A 108 11.90 22.22 -4.72
N ILE A 109 12.07 22.29 -3.40
CA ILE A 109 13.18 23.01 -2.76
C ILE A 109 14.50 22.37 -3.17
N ARG A 110 14.60 21.03 -3.14
CA ARG A 110 15.78 20.31 -3.65
C ARG A 110 16.04 20.64 -5.12
N THR A 111 14.99 20.71 -5.94
CA THR A 111 15.15 21.03 -7.37
C THR A 111 15.59 22.47 -7.58
N LYS A 112 15.11 23.42 -6.77
CA LYS A 112 15.43 24.85 -6.85
C LYS A 112 16.80 25.18 -6.26
N ARG A 113 17.18 24.57 -5.13
CA ARG A 113 18.32 24.95 -4.30
C ARG A 113 19.36 23.83 -4.09
N GLY A 114 19.17 22.63 -4.61
CA GLY A 114 20.16 21.56 -4.47
C GLY A 114 21.52 21.92 -5.07
N ASP A 115 22.58 21.43 -4.45
CA ASP A 115 23.99 21.61 -4.85
C ASP A 115 24.55 20.39 -5.61
N ILE A 116 23.99 19.20 -5.39
CA ILE A 116 24.46 17.94 -5.99
C ILE A 116 23.61 17.56 -7.20
N ALA A 117 22.32 17.87 -7.11
CA ALA A 117 21.31 17.62 -8.10
C ALA A 117 21.45 18.42 -9.42
N HIS A 118 21.47 17.72 -10.55
CA HIS A 118 21.20 18.26 -11.90
C HIS A 118 22.13 19.35 -12.45
N GLY A 119 23.35 19.51 -11.93
CA GLY A 119 24.37 20.39 -12.53
C GLY A 119 23.91 21.85 -12.59
N LYS A 120 23.94 22.53 -11.44
CA LYS A 120 23.52 23.93 -11.33
C LYS A 120 24.59 24.88 -11.83
N GLN A 121 24.16 25.95 -12.49
CA GLN A 121 25.05 27.05 -12.88
C GLN A 121 25.48 27.85 -11.65
N ALA A 122 26.77 28.14 -11.53
CA ALA A 122 27.31 29.01 -10.51
C ALA A 122 27.27 30.49 -10.97
N PRO A 123 27.02 31.46 -10.07
CA PRO A 123 26.76 31.32 -8.63
C PRO A 123 25.29 30.99 -8.30
N LYS A 124 25.08 30.37 -7.13
CA LYS A 124 23.74 30.03 -6.61
C LYS A 124 23.00 31.29 -6.16
N GLU A 125 21.77 31.50 -6.63
CA GLU A 125 20.97 32.67 -6.27
C GLU A 125 20.35 32.58 -4.86
N PHE A 126 19.94 31.38 -4.44
CA PHE A 126 19.23 31.17 -3.18
C PHE A 126 19.76 29.93 -2.46
N SER A 127 20.12 30.07 -1.18
CA SER A 127 20.43 28.97 -0.28
C SER A 127 19.41 28.89 0.85
N SER A 128 19.21 27.69 1.38
CA SER A 128 18.37 27.51 2.57
C SER A 128 19.12 27.93 3.84
N SER A 129 18.40 28.53 4.79
CA SER A 129 18.96 28.79 6.11
C SER A 129 19.15 27.49 6.90
N THR A 130 20.07 27.50 7.85
CA THR A 130 20.31 26.39 8.77
C THR A 130 19.06 26.06 9.60
N GLU A 131 18.30 27.08 10.02
CA GLU A 131 17.06 26.93 10.80
C GLU A 131 15.99 26.23 9.97
N PHE A 132 15.86 26.60 8.70
CA PHE A 132 14.91 25.96 7.80
C PHE A 132 15.30 24.52 7.50
N ALA A 133 16.59 24.24 7.28
CA ALA A 133 17.05 22.86 7.10
C ALA A 133 16.81 22.01 8.35
N LYS A 134 17.04 22.54 9.57
CA LYS A 134 16.69 21.87 10.83
C LYS A 134 15.20 21.52 10.90
N PHE A 135 14.33 22.45 10.51
CA PHE A 135 12.90 22.21 10.45
C PHE A 135 12.56 21.05 9.50
N VAL A 136 13.08 21.08 8.26
CA VAL A 136 12.86 20.01 7.27
C VAL A 136 13.42 18.65 7.75
N VAL A 137 14.60 18.64 8.36
CA VAL A 137 15.24 17.43 8.89
C VAL A 137 14.39 16.82 10.00
N ASN A 138 13.89 17.62 10.94
CA ASN A 138 13.06 17.12 12.03
C ASN A 138 11.72 16.60 11.49
N LEU A 139 11.07 17.36 10.61
CA LEU A 139 9.83 16.96 9.94
C LEU A 139 9.98 15.60 9.23
N SER A 140 11.03 15.47 8.42
CA SER A 140 11.30 14.25 7.67
C SER A 140 11.63 13.08 8.59
N SER A 141 12.43 13.32 9.63
CA SER A 141 12.81 12.30 10.61
C SER A 141 11.60 11.77 11.36
N SER A 142 10.74 12.63 11.90
CA SER A 142 9.55 12.20 12.66
C SER A 142 8.57 11.43 11.80
N LEU A 143 8.35 11.87 10.55
CA LEU A 143 7.49 11.19 9.60
C LEU A 143 8.00 9.77 9.26
N LEU A 144 9.31 9.62 9.08
CA LEU A 144 9.92 8.34 8.76
C LEU A 144 10.00 7.40 9.95
N VAL A 145 10.31 7.92 11.14
CA VAL A 145 10.27 7.17 12.40
C VAL A 145 8.87 6.59 12.62
N TYR A 146 7.84 7.44 12.51
CA TYR A 146 6.45 7.01 12.65
C TYR A 146 6.09 5.91 11.65
N SER A 147 6.41 6.12 10.37
CA SER A 147 6.13 5.13 9.32
C SER A 147 6.86 3.79 9.55
N LEU A 148 8.11 3.83 10.05
CA LEU A 148 8.90 2.63 10.27
C LEU A 148 8.47 1.83 11.51
N GLU A 149 8.10 2.49 12.61
CA GLU A 149 7.58 1.76 13.78
C GLU A 149 6.30 0.98 13.42
N HIS A 150 5.39 1.58 12.65
CA HIS A 150 4.22 0.86 12.12
C HIS A 150 4.63 -0.27 11.18
N PHE A 151 5.52 0.00 10.21
CA PHE A 151 5.96 -1.01 9.26
C PHE A 151 6.66 -2.22 9.91
N PHE A 152 7.55 -2.00 10.88
CA PHE A 152 8.30 -3.06 11.53
C PHE A 152 7.46 -3.91 12.49
N ASN A 153 6.30 -3.41 12.93
CA ASN A 153 5.34 -4.18 13.71
C ASN A 153 4.40 -5.03 12.83
N ILE A 154 4.47 -4.92 11.50
CA ILE A 154 3.71 -5.78 10.61
C ILE A 154 4.31 -7.19 10.63
N GLU A 155 3.50 -8.15 11.03
CA GLU A 155 3.83 -9.57 10.89
C GLU A 155 3.72 -9.96 9.42
N PHE A 156 4.86 -10.13 8.76
CA PHE A 156 4.90 -10.80 7.47
C PHE A 156 4.66 -12.27 7.71
N LEU A 157 3.51 -12.79 7.26
CA LEU A 157 3.35 -14.22 7.09
C LEU A 157 4.46 -14.68 6.15
N GLU A 158 5.44 -15.42 6.68
CA GLU A 158 6.45 -16.05 5.84
C GLU A 158 5.72 -16.84 4.76
N GLU A 159 6.12 -16.64 3.50
CA GLU A 159 5.72 -17.55 2.44
C GLU A 159 6.26 -18.91 2.84
N LEU A 160 5.36 -19.75 3.35
CA LEU A 160 5.68 -21.08 3.80
C LEU A 160 6.35 -21.82 2.63
N LYS A 161 7.63 -22.17 2.77
CA LYS A 161 8.31 -22.93 1.73
C LYS A 161 8.13 -24.41 2.01
N TYR A 162 7.58 -25.13 1.05
CA TYR A 162 7.45 -26.58 1.11
C TYR A 162 8.78 -27.27 1.46
N SER A 163 9.89 -26.82 0.86
CA SER A 163 11.22 -27.40 1.07
C SER A 163 11.81 -27.19 2.47
N GLU A 164 11.28 -26.25 3.26
CA GLU A 164 11.78 -25.97 4.61
C GLU A 164 11.12 -26.87 5.67
N ASN A 165 10.14 -27.69 5.28
CA ASN A 165 9.30 -28.49 6.16
C ASN A 165 9.39 -30.01 5.85
N GLU A 166 10.58 -30.52 5.49
CA GLU A 166 10.77 -31.91 5.06
C GLU A 166 10.26 -32.94 6.08
N ASP A 167 10.54 -32.76 7.37
CA ASP A 167 10.09 -33.67 8.43
C ASP A 167 8.56 -33.81 8.45
N PHE A 168 7.85 -32.68 8.33
CA PHE A 168 6.40 -32.65 8.31
C PHE A 168 5.84 -33.22 7.00
N ASN A 169 6.48 -32.91 5.86
CA ASN A 169 6.10 -33.47 4.56
C ASN A 169 6.18 -34.99 4.55
N ASN A 170 7.27 -35.54 5.08
CA ASN A 170 7.46 -36.97 5.20
C ASN A 170 6.39 -37.60 6.11
N PHE A 171 6.11 -36.97 7.26
CA PHE A 171 5.03 -37.42 8.14
C PHE A 171 3.66 -37.45 7.43
N LEU A 172 3.33 -36.42 6.66
CA LEU A 172 2.09 -36.37 5.90
C LEU A 172 2.02 -37.46 4.82
N ASP A 173 3.11 -37.66 4.07
CA ASP A 173 3.19 -38.65 2.99
C ASP A 173 3.12 -40.10 3.53
N GLU A 174 3.77 -40.38 4.66
CA GLU A 174 3.74 -41.71 5.30
C GLU A 174 2.34 -42.05 5.84
N ASN A 175 1.63 -41.07 6.40
CA ASN A 175 0.29 -41.30 6.96
C ASN A 175 -0.83 -41.25 5.91
N ASN A 176 -0.56 -40.69 4.72
CA ASN A 176 -1.56 -40.50 3.68
C ASN A 176 -1.00 -40.96 2.32
N GLU A 177 -0.63 -42.24 2.20
CA GLU A 177 -0.12 -42.78 0.94
C GLU A 177 -1.12 -42.62 -0.22
N LEU A 178 -0.70 -41.92 -1.28
CA LEU A 178 -1.45 -41.80 -2.52
C LEU A 178 -0.88 -42.71 -3.61
N PRO A 179 -1.73 -43.28 -4.49
CA PRO A 179 -1.26 -44.16 -5.56
C PRO A 179 -0.46 -43.40 -6.62
N GLY A 180 0.67 -43.99 -7.04
CA GLY A 180 1.48 -43.50 -8.15
C GLY A 180 2.68 -42.67 -7.68
N LYS A 181 2.91 -41.51 -8.33
CA LYS A 181 4.02 -40.59 -8.03
C LYS A 181 3.58 -39.32 -7.30
N VAL A 182 2.33 -39.27 -6.86
CA VAL A 182 1.76 -38.09 -6.22
C VAL A 182 2.09 -38.15 -4.73
N GLN A 183 2.71 -37.09 -4.21
CA GLN A 183 2.93 -36.90 -2.78
C GLN A 183 1.74 -36.15 -2.18
N TYR A 184 1.21 -36.66 -1.08
CA TYR A 184 0.06 -36.06 -0.41
C TYR A 184 0.41 -34.68 0.15
N SER A 185 1.57 -34.58 0.80
CA SER A 185 2.11 -33.34 1.36
C SER A 185 2.26 -32.25 0.29
N LEU A 186 2.82 -32.57 -0.87
CA LEU A 186 2.97 -31.64 -1.98
C LEU A 186 1.62 -31.23 -2.57
N ALA A 187 0.70 -32.18 -2.76
CA ALA A 187 -0.64 -31.88 -3.26
C ALA A 187 -1.43 -30.98 -2.30
N LEU A 188 -1.32 -31.22 -0.99
CA LEU A 188 -1.93 -30.39 0.06
C LEU A 188 -1.34 -28.98 0.04
N PHE A 189 -0.01 -28.85 -0.05
CA PHE A 189 0.68 -27.56 -0.12
C PHE A 189 0.28 -26.75 -1.35
N GLU A 190 0.24 -27.36 -2.54
CA GLU A 190 -0.05 -26.66 -3.80
C GLU A 190 -1.53 -26.30 -3.97
N GLN A 191 -2.45 -27.14 -3.49
CA GLN A 191 -3.89 -27.00 -3.75
C GLN A 191 -4.68 -26.45 -2.57
N TYR A 192 -4.20 -26.68 -1.34
CA TYR A 192 -4.87 -26.31 -0.08
C TYR A 192 -3.87 -25.74 0.94
N PRO A 193 -3.20 -24.61 0.63
CA PRO A 193 -2.10 -24.07 1.45
C PRO A 193 -2.52 -23.70 2.88
N GLU A 194 -3.76 -23.29 3.10
CA GLU A 194 -4.27 -22.98 4.45
C GLU A 194 -4.43 -24.24 5.31
N ASP A 195 -4.90 -25.34 4.72
CA ASP A 195 -5.01 -26.62 5.42
C ASP A 195 -3.63 -27.21 5.73
N TYR A 196 -2.67 -27.03 4.81
CA TYR A 196 -1.27 -27.38 5.05
C TYR A 196 -0.69 -26.61 6.24
N LYS A 197 -0.90 -25.29 6.31
CA LYS A 197 -0.43 -24.46 7.43
C LYS A 197 -1.04 -24.91 8.77
N LEU A 198 -2.35 -25.15 8.81
CA LEU A 198 -3.03 -25.58 10.03
C LEU A 198 -2.47 -26.91 10.55
N GLN A 199 -2.26 -27.88 9.67
CA GLN A 199 -1.68 -29.17 10.04
C GLN A 199 -0.20 -29.06 10.45
N LEU A 200 0.56 -28.17 9.81
CA LEU A 200 1.95 -27.91 10.22
C LEU A 200 2.00 -27.29 11.62
N MET A 201 1.12 -26.32 11.92
CA MET A 201 1.03 -25.73 13.27
C MET A 201 0.71 -26.79 14.32
N GLN A 202 -0.25 -27.67 14.04
CA GLN A 202 -0.61 -28.76 14.93
C GLN A 202 0.56 -29.74 15.13
N TYR A 203 1.23 -30.13 14.06
CA TYR A 203 2.40 -31.03 14.11
C TYR A 203 3.56 -30.45 14.92
N LEU A 204 3.80 -29.13 14.82
CA LEU A 204 4.83 -28.45 15.60
C LEU A 204 4.45 -28.38 17.08
N SER A 205 3.19 -28.09 17.40
CA SER A 205 2.66 -28.13 18.78
C SER A 205 2.82 -29.53 19.39
N ASP A 206 2.41 -30.58 18.67
CA ASP A 206 2.52 -31.97 19.13
C ASP A 206 3.98 -32.40 19.34
N LYS A 207 4.92 -31.83 18.56
CA LYS A 207 6.37 -32.06 18.72
C LYS A 207 6.95 -31.34 19.94
N GLU A 208 6.40 -30.18 20.32
CA GLU A 208 6.78 -29.46 21.53
C GLU A 208 6.23 -30.16 22.77
N ASP A 209 4.97 -30.57 22.77
CA ASP A 209 4.36 -31.33 23.87
C ASP A 209 5.04 -32.70 24.09
N ASN A 210 5.52 -33.35 23.02
CA ASN A 210 6.28 -34.61 23.14
C ASN A 210 7.74 -34.42 23.60
N LYS A 211 8.32 -33.22 23.54
CA LYS A 211 9.65 -32.97 24.15
C LYS A 211 9.57 -32.87 25.67
N ASP A 212 8.43 -32.43 26.20
CA ASP A 212 8.20 -32.32 27.65
C ASP A 212 7.80 -33.65 28.30
N LEU A 213 7.52 -34.70 27.52
CA LEU A 213 7.14 -36.04 28.01
C LEU A 213 8.32 -37.01 28.21
N ASP A 214 9.54 -36.65 27.78
CA ASP A 214 10.75 -37.45 28.06
C ASP A 214 11.32 -37.19 29.48
N GLU A 215 10.79 -36.20 30.22
CA GLU A 215 11.08 -35.94 31.63
C GLU A 215 9.81 -35.95 32.50
N GLU A 216 9.14 -37.10 32.63
CA GLU A 216 8.55 -37.60 33.91
C GLU A 216 7.53 -38.72 33.64
N VAL A 217 7.91 -39.94 34.02
CA VAL A 217 6.96 -41.03 34.28
C VAL A 217 6.35 -40.80 35.66
N THR A 218 5.06 -40.46 35.75
CA THR A 218 4.17 -41.02 36.78
C THR A 218 2.69 -40.95 36.38
N VAL A 219 2.02 -42.06 36.65
CA VAL A 219 0.62 -42.40 36.38
C VAL A 219 -0.32 -41.66 37.35
N GLU A 220 -1.44 -41.11 36.87
CA GLU A 220 -2.80 -41.29 37.43
C GLU A 220 -3.88 -40.54 36.60
N GLU A 221 -4.91 -41.30 36.19
CA GLU A 221 -6.23 -40.85 35.70
C GLU A 221 -7.25 -40.90 36.88
N PRO A 222 -8.52 -40.44 36.78
CA PRO A 222 -9.18 -39.46 35.88
C PRO A 222 -10.21 -38.52 36.60
N GLN A 223 -11.01 -37.81 35.77
CA GLN A 223 -12.35 -37.17 35.97
C GLN A 223 -12.31 -35.65 36.30
N GLU A 224 -13.08 -34.75 35.67
CA GLU A 224 -14.55 -34.65 35.59
C GLU A 224 -15.03 -33.59 34.56
N GLU A 225 -16.35 -33.49 34.46
CA GLU A 225 -17.29 -32.98 33.46
C GLU A 225 -17.44 -31.44 33.25
N VAL A 226 -17.78 -31.08 31.99
CA VAL A 226 -18.95 -30.28 31.52
C VAL A 226 -19.06 -28.79 31.92
N THR A 227 -19.11 -27.88 30.93
CA THR A 227 -20.36 -27.20 30.49
C THR A 227 -20.11 -26.21 29.33
N VAL A 228 -21.07 -26.22 28.41
CA VAL A 228 -21.30 -25.29 27.29
C VAL A 228 -22.24 -24.19 27.78
N GLU A 229 -22.00 -22.92 27.44
CA GLU A 229 -23.07 -21.92 27.28
C GLU A 229 -22.72 -20.91 26.17
N GLU A 230 -23.54 -20.91 25.10
CA GLU A 230 -23.83 -19.72 24.30
C GLU A 230 -24.75 -18.78 25.10
N PRO A 231 -24.79 -17.48 24.75
CA PRO A 231 -26.10 -16.98 24.32
C PRO A 231 -26.05 -16.05 23.10
N GLN A 232 -27.05 -16.24 22.25
CA GLN A 232 -27.58 -15.29 21.27
C GLN A 232 -28.36 -14.17 21.99
N GLU A 233 -28.38 -12.94 21.46
CA GLU A 233 -29.65 -12.22 21.23
C GLU A 233 -29.53 -10.96 20.37
N GLU A 234 -30.42 -10.95 19.38
CA GLU A 234 -31.25 -9.90 18.78
C GLU A 234 -30.76 -8.51 18.33
N VAL A 235 -31.11 -8.30 17.05
CA VAL A 235 -31.15 -7.08 16.24
C VAL A 235 -32.30 -6.18 16.69
N THR A 236 -32.04 -4.87 16.77
CA THR A 236 -33.08 -3.84 16.56
C THR A 236 -32.60 -2.80 15.56
N VAL A 237 -33.49 -2.52 14.60
CA VAL A 237 -33.32 -1.59 13.47
C VAL A 237 -33.91 -0.23 13.87
N GLU A 238 -33.14 0.85 13.71
CA GLU A 238 -33.69 2.20 13.54
C GLU A 238 -32.98 2.89 12.36
N GLU A 239 -33.78 3.45 11.45
CA GLU A 239 -33.36 4.22 10.28
C GLU A 239 -32.73 5.57 10.68
N PRO A 240 -31.62 6.02 10.05
CA PRO A 240 -31.18 7.40 10.17
C PRO A 240 -31.77 8.28 9.07
N GLN A 241 -32.33 9.41 9.51
CA GLN A 241 -32.76 10.53 8.68
C GLN A 241 -31.57 11.22 8.00
N GLU A 242 -31.83 11.75 6.80
CA GLU A 242 -30.91 12.53 5.97
C GLU A 242 -30.27 13.71 6.70
N THR A 243 -28.93 13.75 6.71
CA THR A 243 -28.17 15.01 6.74
C THR A 243 -27.05 14.95 5.71
N VAL A 244 -27.17 15.84 4.73
CA VAL A 244 -26.21 16.13 3.67
C VAL A 244 -24.89 16.60 4.29
N LEU A 245 -23.84 15.79 4.16
CA LEU A 245 -22.46 16.22 4.32
C LEU A 245 -21.66 15.70 3.12
N THR A 246 -20.93 16.63 2.52
CA THR A 246 -20.21 16.53 1.27
C THR A 246 -19.00 15.60 1.39
N ASP A 247 -19.06 14.44 0.73
CA ASP A 247 -17.91 13.59 0.46
C ASP A 247 -16.96 14.28 -0.53
N GLU A 248 -16.11 15.17 -0.01
CA GLU A 248 -14.88 15.57 -0.68
C GLU A 248 -13.83 14.49 -0.43
N ASN A 249 -13.72 13.51 -1.33
CA ASN A 249 -12.51 12.71 -1.42
C ASN A 249 -12.33 12.08 -2.81
N ILE A 250 -11.08 12.18 -3.28
CA ILE A 250 -10.46 11.53 -4.46
C ILE A 250 -10.61 12.30 -5.78
N ILE A 251 -9.67 13.22 -5.99
CA ILE A 251 -9.37 13.83 -7.28
C ILE A 251 -7.84 13.81 -7.48
N ASP A 252 -7.37 13.08 -8.50
CA ASP A 252 -5.95 12.87 -8.85
C ASP A 252 -5.26 14.10 -9.49
N GLU A 253 -3.92 14.17 -9.54
CA GLU A 253 -3.17 15.31 -10.13
C GLU A 253 -3.35 15.37 -11.66
N LYS A 254 -3.57 14.22 -12.32
CA LYS A 254 -3.97 14.14 -13.73
C LYS A 254 -5.39 14.66 -13.95
N TYR A 255 -6.25 14.50 -12.95
CA TYR A 255 -7.61 15.07 -12.90
C TYR A 255 -7.59 16.58 -12.63
N LEU A 256 -6.71 17.11 -11.78
CA LEU A 256 -6.52 18.56 -11.64
C LEU A 256 -6.08 19.19 -12.97
N THR A 257 -5.30 18.46 -13.77
CA THR A 257 -4.94 18.84 -15.14
C THR A 257 -6.14 18.83 -16.10
N LEU A 258 -7.15 17.98 -15.85
CA LEU A 258 -8.42 17.97 -16.60
C LEU A 258 -9.28 19.19 -16.28
N LEU A 259 -9.50 19.51 -14.99
CA LEU A 259 -10.31 20.67 -14.58
C LEU A 259 -9.68 22.02 -14.97
N GLN A 260 -8.36 22.04 -15.19
CA GLN A 260 -7.63 23.24 -15.61
C GLN A 260 -7.78 23.58 -17.11
N LYS A 261 -8.26 22.65 -17.95
CA LYS A 261 -8.62 22.95 -19.35
C LYS A 261 -9.99 23.65 -19.39
N GLU A 262 -10.05 24.85 -19.96
CA GLU A 262 -11.31 25.59 -20.14
C GLU A 262 -12.36 24.67 -20.80
N ASN A 263 -13.56 24.57 -20.19
CA ASN A 263 -14.74 23.82 -20.62
C ASN A 263 -14.80 22.29 -20.36
N SER A 264 -13.76 21.65 -19.83
CA SER A 264 -13.76 20.19 -19.58
C SER A 264 -14.78 19.75 -18.51
N GLU A 265 -14.90 20.49 -17.41
CA GLU A 265 -15.89 20.27 -16.33
C GLU A 265 -17.32 20.34 -16.87
N ASN A 266 -17.61 21.39 -17.64
CA ASN A 266 -18.91 21.61 -18.23
C ASN A 266 -19.26 20.51 -19.25
N ASN A 267 -18.27 20.03 -20.01
CA ASN A 267 -18.46 18.95 -20.99
C ASN A 267 -18.71 17.60 -20.32
N LEU A 268 -17.99 17.30 -19.23
CA LEU A 268 -18.21 16.08 -18.45
C LEU A 268 -19.58 16.09 -17.77
N GLN A 269 -19.97 17.22 -17.16
CA GLN A 269 -21.29 17.35 -16.55
C GLN A 269 -22.41 17.17 -17.58
N LYS A 270 -22.28 17.77 -18.76
CA LYS A 270 -23.23 17.57 -19.87
C LYS A 270 -23.31 16.10 -20.29
N LEU A 271 -22.18 15.40 -20.42
CA LEU A 271 -22.15 13.98 -20.74
C LEU A 271 -22.88 13.14 -19.68
N CYS A 272 -22.60 13.37 -18.40
CA CYS A 272 -23.23 12.62 -17.31
C CYS A 272 -24.74 12.90 -17.19
N ILE A 273 -25.19 14.12 -17.45
CA ILE A 273 -26.61 14.48 -17.46
C ILE A 273 -27.34 13.82 -18.63
N ASN A 274 -26.79 13.93 -19.85
CA ASN A 274 -27.40 13.39 -21.06
C ASN A 274 -27.53 11.86 -21.03
N GLU A 275 -26.50 11.17 -20.55
CA GLU A 275 -26.43 9.71 -20.52
C GLU A 275 -26.92 9.08 -19.20
N LYS A 276 -27.45 9.89 -18.27
CA LYS A 276 -27.88 9.47 -16.92
C LYS A 276 -26.79 8.67 -16.17
N LEU A 277 -25.58 9.20 -16.12
CA LEU A 277 -24.44 8.54 -15.46
C LEU A 277 -24.19 9.10 -14.06
N HIS A 278 -23.60 8.27 -13.19
CA HIS A 278 -23.04 8.70 -11.91
C HIS A 278 -21.69 9.36 -12.14
N ILE A 279 -21.64 10.70 -12.00
CA ILE A 279 -20.43 11.49 -12.24
C ILE A 279 -19.22 10.96 -11.45
N ASN A 280 -19.37 10.69 -10.16
CA ASN A 280 -18.29 10.17 -9.30
C ASN A 280 -17.74 8.82 -9.80
N LYS A 281 -18.61 7.96 -10.35
CA LYS A 281 -18.19 6.65 -10.88
C LYS A 281 -17.52 6.77 -12.24
N VAL A 282 -18.01 7.67 -13.10
CA VAL A 282 -17.39 7.99 -14.39
C VAL A 282 -15.99 8.54 -14.15
N LEU A 283 -15.85 9.42 -13.17
CA LEU A 283 -14.57 9.98 -12.75
C LEU A 283 -13.59 8.91 -12.28
N LYS A 284 -14.01 8.01 -11.39
CA LYS A 284 -13.19 6.89 -10.94
C LYS A 284 -12.76 5.96 -12.08
N LEU A 285 -13.64 5.75 -13.07
CA LEU A 285 -13.35 4.92 -14.23
C LEU A 285 -12.36 5.59 -15.20
N ILE A 286 -12.49 6.90 -15.41
CA ILE A 286 -11.51 7.69 -16.19
C ILE A 286 -10.15 7.66 -15.46
N ASP A 287 -10.13 7.85 -14.14
CA ASP A 287 -8.92 7.82 -13.32
C ASP A 287 -8.20 6.48 -13.43
N THR A 288 -8.94 5.37 -13.28
CA THR A 288 -8.41 4.01 -13.44
C THR A 288 -7.81 3.80 -14.83
N TYR A 289 -8.55 4.17 -15.89
CA TYR A 289 -8.08 4.05 -17.28
C TYR A 289 -6.83 4.89 -17.55
N LEU A 290 -6.75 6.11 -17.02
CA LEU A 290 -5.59 6.98 -17.20
C LEU A 290 -4.37 6.53 -16.38
N PHE A 291 -4.59 5.76 -15.32
CA PHE A 291 -3.56 5.20 -14.45
C PHE A 291 -2.96 3.90 -15.00
N ASP A 292 -3.80 2.95 -15.43
CA ASP A 292 -3.34 1.61 -15.84
C ASP A 292 -3.39 1.34 -17.35
N GLY A 293 -4.02 2.21 -18.14
CA GLY A 293 -4.17 2.08 -19.60
C GLY A 293 -5.09 0.95 -20.05
N ARG A 294 -5.83 0.30 -19.14
CA ARG A 294 -6.67 -0.86 -19.43
C ARG A 294 -8.09 -0.43 -19.77
N GLU A 295 -8.61 -0.91 -20.88
CA GLU A 295 -10.01 -0.66 -21.24
C GLU A 295 -10.97 -1.22 -20.18
N PRO A 296 -11.97 -0.43 -19.75
CA PRO A 296 -12.93 -0.85 -18.74
C PRO A 296 -13.81 -1.99 -19.27
N LEU A 297 -14.12 -2.94 -18.37
CA LEU A 297 -14.96 -4.08 -18.70
C LEU A 297 -16.42 -3.64 -18.89
N SER A 298 -17.19 -4.44 -19.63
CA SER A 298 -18.64 -4.21 -19.80
C SER A 298 -19.38 -4.16 -18.46
N SER A 299 -18.91 -4.89 -17.45
CA SER A 299 -19.44 -4.86 -16.09
C SER A 299 -19.25 -3.50 -15.41
N ASP A 300 -18.17 -2.79 -15.70
CA ASP A 300 -17.83 -1.53 -15.05
C ASP A 300 -18.62 -0.37 -15.65
N ILE A 301 -18.83 -0.40 -16.97
CA ILE A 301 -19.73 0.56 -17.66
C ILE A 301 -21.17 0.46 -17.15
N VAL A 302 -21.66 -0.74 -16.85
CA VAL A 302 -23.01 -0.92 -16.28
C VAL A 302 -23.13 -0.27 -14.89
N LYS A 303 -22.06 -0.26 -14.10
CA LYS A 303 -22.06 0.37 -12.77
C LYS A 303 -22.14 1.90 -12.83
N LEU A 304 -21.82 2.50 -13.98
CA LEU A 304 -21.89 3.95 -14.21
C LEU A 304 -23.31 4.45 -14.39
N LEU A 305 -24.20 3.61 -14.92
CA LEU A 305 -25.58 3.99 -15.21
C LEU A 305 -26.41 4.14 -13.93
N LYS A 306 -27.20 5.22 -13.84
CA LYS A 306 -28.19 5.41 -12.77
C LYS A 306 -29.34 4.38 -12.86
N GLU A 307 -29.65 3.93 -14.07
CA GLU A 307 -30.71 2.96 -14.35
C GLU A 307 -30.13 1.78 -15.16
N LYS A 308 -30.32 0.55 -14.65
CA LYS A 308 -29.85 -0.66 -15.35
C LYS A 308 -30.67 -0.89 -16.62
N PRO A 309 -30.04 -1.07 -17.80
CA PRO A 309 -30.76 -1.33 -19.04
C PRO A 309 -31.31 -2.75 -19.10
N LYS A 310 -32.38 -2.94 -19.89
CA LYS A 310 -32.96 -4.27 -20.16
C LYS A 310 -31.95 -5.15 -20.90
N LEU A 311 -32.00 -6.46 -20.65
CA LEU A 311 -31.02 -7.43 -21.17
C LEU A 311 -30.82 -7.38 -22.69
N LEU A 312 -31.89 -7.17 -23.47
CA LEU A 312 -31.82 -7.06 -24.93
C LEU A 312 -31.11 -5.81 -25.45
N GLU A 313 -31.13 -4.71 -24.71
CA GLU A 313 -30.57 -3.40 -25.12
C GLU A 313 -29.21 -3.13 -24.45
N ARG A 314 -28.75 -4.06 -23.61
CA ARG A 314 -27.60 -3.87 -22.72
C ARG A 314 -26.29 -3.77 -23.49
N ALA A 315 -26.09 -4.60 -24.52
CA ALA A 315 -24.86 -4.59 -25.31
C ALA A 315 -24.69 -3.28 -26.09
N ASP A 316 -25.74 -2.84 -26.79
CA ASP A 316 -25.71 -1.61 -27.59
C ASP A 316 -25.50 -0.37 -26.72
N LYS A 317 -26.18 -0.32 -25.57
CA LYS A 317 -26.07 0.81 -24.64
C LYS A 317 -24.70 0.87 -23.94
N ILE A 318 -24.10 -0.27 -23.60
CA ILE A 318 -22.74 -0.32 -23.04
C ILE A 318 -21.72 0.18 -24.07
N ASN A 319 -21.80 -0.29 -25.32
CA ASN A 319 -20.89 0.13 -26.38
C ASN A 319 -21.02 1.62 -26.70
N HIS A 320 -22.26 2.15 -26.70
CA HIS A 320 -22.51 3.57 -26.89
C HIS A 320 -21.84 4.43 -25.80
N ILE A 321 -22.03 4.08 -24.52
CA ILE A 321 -21.47 4.82 -23.38
C ILE A 321 -19.95 4.70 -23.36
N LYS A 322 -19.43 3.50 -23.62
CA LYS A 322 -17.98 3.26 -23.71
C LYS A 322 -17.35 4.17 -24.76
N ASN A 323 -17.92 4.24 -25.95
CA ASN A 323 -17.43 5.13 -27.02
C ASN A 323 -17.52 6.60 -26.63
N LYS A 324 -18.61 7.05 -26.00
CA LYS A 324 -18.77 8.45 -25.56
C LYS A 324 -17.75 8.86 -24.49
N ILE A 325 -17.42 7.97 -23.56
CA ILE A 325 -16.39 8.21 -22.54
C ILE A 325 -15.01 8.30 -23.21
N PHE A 326 -14.72 7.44 -24.19
CA PHE A 326 -13.45 7.50 -24.91
C PHE A 326 -13.32 8.69 -25.86
N GLU A 327 -14.39 9.09 -26.53
CA GLU A 327 -14.44 10.34 -27.30
C GLU A 327 -14.11 11.53 -26.39
N PHE A 328 -14.75 11.60 -25.21
CA PHE A 328 -14.45 12.62 -24.21
C PHE A 328 -12.97 12.60 -23.77
N ILE A 329 -12.42 11.42 -23.51
CA ILE A 329 -10.99 11.27 -23.16
C ILE A 329 -10.09 11.72 -24.32
N HIS A 330 -10.35 11.31 -25.56
CA HIS A 330 -9.53 11.71 -26.71
C HIS A 330 -9.57 13.22 -26.96
N GLU A 331 -10.77 13.83 -26.95
CA GLU A 331 -10.97 15.25 -27.23
C GLU A 331 -10.38 16.16 -26.13
N ASN A 332 -10.32 15.70 -24.88
CA ASN A 332 -9.92 16.54 -23.75
C ASN A 332 -8.54 16.18 -23.18
N ILE A 333 -8.01 14.98 -23.46
CA ILE A 333 -6.80 14.44 -22.81
C ILE A 333 -5.64 14.23 -23.79
N ASN A 334 -5.89 13.88 -25.05
CA ASN A 334 -4.83 13.46 -26.00
C ASN A 334 -4.35 14.54 -27.01
N GLU A 335 -4.59 15.83 -26.75
CA GLU A 335 -3.86 16.90 -27.46
C GLU A 335 -2.61 17.33 -26.67
N ASN A 336 -1.47 16.92 -27.24
CA ASN A 336 -0.04 17.13 -26.93
C ASN A 336 0.58 16.36 -25.77
#